data_AF-A0A4U2Z9K2-F1
#
_entry.id   AF-A0A4U2Z9K2-F1
#
_cell.length_a   1.000
_cell.length_b   1.000
_cell.length_c   1.000
_cell.angle_alpha   90.00
_cell.angle_beta   90.00
_cell.angle_gamma   90.00
#
_symmetry.space_group_name_H-M   'P 1'
#
loop_
_entity.id
_entity.type
_entity.pdbx_description
1 polymer ?
#
loop_
_entity_poly.entity_id
_entity_poly.type
_entity_poly.pdbx_seq_one_letter_code
_entity_poly.pdbx_strand_id
1 'polypeptide(L)'
;MDTKRDPDNHRNNQMYYNQIVREKSHRQVRPQNHELQPKPSFTSQKVELSDHLFVIEGYEGIFYTLYFFAVPYITGAIFLFFFIAGGNYDNFMLLDMNAFLIVWLIGYEIAATLILIAIFISFFRYDRAPKKKNRHPNRY
;
A
#
# COMPACT_ATOMS: atom_id res chain seq x y z
N MET A 1 -67.17 23.06 -17.87
CA MET A 1 -66.39 22.46 -18.97
C MET A 1 -65.71 21.23 -18.42
N ASP A 2 -66.19 20.07 -18.85
CA ASP A 2 -65.81 18.74 -18.37
C ASP A 2 -64.40 18.39 -18.87
N THR A 3 -63.43 18.19 -17.97
CA THR A 3 -62.06 17.82 -18.34
C THR A 3 -61.87 16.31 -18.15
N LYS A 4 -62.51 15.54 -19.03
CA LYS A 4 -62.13 14.12 -19.22
C LYS A 4 -60.70 14.09 -19.74
N ARG A 5 -59.77 13.67 -18.88
CA ARG A 5 -58.38 13.37 -19.28
C ARG A 5 -58.43 12.13 -20.16
N ASP A 6 -58.19 12.33 -21.44
CA ASP A 6 -58.14 11.28 -22.45
C ASP A 6 -56.88 10.42 -22.23
N PRO A 7 -57.02 9.14 -21.82
CA PRO A 7 -55.87 8.28 -21.51
C PRO A 7 -55.10 7.82 -22.76
N ASP A 8 -55.66 8.03 -23.97
CA ASP A 8 -55.14 7.44 -25.21
C ASP A 8 -54.19 8.37 -25.98
N ASN A 9 -53.80 9.52 -25.42
CA ASN A 9 -52.84 10.41 -26.04
C ASN A 9 -51.38 9.98 -25.83
N HIS A 10 -51.05 8.76 -26.27
CA HIS A 10 -49.73 8.14 -26.11
C HIS A 10 -48.63 8.82 -26.95
N ARG A 11 -49.00 9.59 -27.99
CA ARG A 11 -48.02 10.31 -28.83
C ARG A 11 -47.46 11.56 -28.17
N ASN A 12 -48.25 12.31 -27.39
CA ASN A 12 -47.75 13.51 -26.71
C ASN A 12 -46.92 13.21 -25.45
N ASN A 13 -47.11 12.03 -24.85
CA ASN A 13 -46.42 11.66 -23.61
C ASN A 13 -44.94 11.31 -23.82
N GLN A 14 -44.55 10.91 -25.04
CA GLN A 14 -43.16 10.57 -25.34
C GLN A 14 -42.24 11.80 -25.34
N MET A 15 -42.75 12.96 -25.77
CA MET A 15 -41.97 14.20 -25.80
C MET A 15 -41.67 14.69 -24.38
N TYR A 16 -42.68 14.61 -23.49
CA TYR A 16 -42.53 14.93 -22.08
C TYR A 16 -41.59 13.95 -21.35
N TYR A 17 -41.71 12.65 -21.63
CA TYR A 17 -40.82 11.64 -21.07
C TYR A 17 -39.36 11.87 -21.49
N ASN A 18 -39.12 12.18 -22.76
CA ASN A 18 -37.79 12.47 -23.27
C ASN A 18 -37.21 13.75 -22.66
N GLN A 19 -38.02 14.77 -22.38
CA GLN A 19 -37.59 15.97 -21.67
C GLN A 19 -37.16 15.67 -20.23
N ILE A 20 -37.92 14.85 -19.50
CA ILE A 20 -37.57 14.47 -18.12
C ILE A 20 -36.27 13.64 -18.09
N VAL A 21 -36.10 12.70 -19.03
CA VAL A 21 -34.87 11.89 -19.13
C VAL A 21 -33.67 12.77 -19.45
N ARG A 22 -33.84 13.76 -20.34
CA ARG A 22 -32.80 14.72 -20.71
C ARG A 22 -32.47 15.69 -19.58
N GLU A 23 -33.46 16.14 -18.82
CA GLU A 23 -33.22 17.00 -17.67
C GLU A 23 -32.49 16.26 -16.55
N LYS A 24 -32.84 14.98 -16.31
CA LYS A 24 -32.11 14.11 -15.37
C LYS A 24 -30.67 13.87 -15.83
N SER A 25 -30.43 13.61 -17.11
CA SER A 25 -29.07 13.41 -17.63
C SER A 25 -28.25 14.71 -17.59
N HIS A 26 -28.82 15.87 -17.90
CA HIS A 26 -28.11 17.15 -17.80
C HIS A 26 -27.87 17.60 -16.35
N ARG A 27 -28.76 17.27 -15.39
CA ARG A 27 -28.49 17.49 -13.96
C ARG A 27 -27.43 16.55 -13.39
N GLN A 28 -27.27 15.34 -13.95
CA GLN A 28 -26.20 14.40 -13.58
C GLN A 28 -24.83 14.75 -14.19
N VAL A 29 -24.80 15.56 -15.26
CA VAL A 29 -23.56 15.97 -15.97
C VAL A 29 -23.22 17.44 -15.67
N ARG A 30 -23.51 17.93 -14.46
CA ARG A 30 -22.68 18.99 -13.91
C ARG A 30 -21.41 18.31 -13.41
N PRO A 31 -20.23 18.53 -14.02
CA PRO A 31 -19.00 18.15 -13.37
C PRO A 31 -18.90 19.04 -12.13
N GLN A 32 -19.38 18.54 -11.00
CA GLN A 32 -18.81 18.98 -9.75
C GLN A 32 -17.33 18.68 -9.92
N ASN A 33 -16.51 19.73 -9.86
CA ASN A 33 -15.08 19.62 -9.64
C ASN A 33 -14.87 18.96 -8.27
N HIS A 34 -15.24 17.69 -8.15
CA HIS A 34 -14.64 16.82 -7.17
C HIS A 34 -13.24 16.66 -7.71
N GLU A 35 -12.33 17.45 -7.13
CA GLU A 35 -10.92 17.08 -7.08
C GLU A 35 -10.90 15.56 -6.87
N LEU A 36 -10.49 14.85 -7.91
CA LEU A 36 -10.29 13.42 -7.86
C LEU A 36 -9.24 13.25 -6.78
N GLN A 37 -9.68 13.00 -5.54
CA GLN A 37 -8.75 12.67 -4.47
C GLN A 37 -7.92 11.53 -5.02
N PRO A 38 -6.60 11.73 -5.18
CA PRO A 38 -5.77 10.72 -5.81
C PRO A 38 -5.96 9.47 -4.97
N LYS A 39 -6.48 8.41 -5.60
CA LYS A 39 -6.54 7.10 -4.94
C LYS A 39 -5.14 6.86 -4.40
N PRO A 40 -4.96 6.57 -3.10
CA PRO A 40 -3.64 6.35 -2.56
C PRO A 40 -2.97 5.27 -3.39
N SER A 41 -1.92 5.62 -4.13
CA SER A 41 -1.16 4.62 -4.86
C SER A 41 -0.38 3.80 -3.85
N PHE A 42 -0.18 2.52 -4.12
CA PHE A 42 0.65 1.64 -3.29
C PHE A 42 2.03 2.25 -2.99
N THR A 43 2.57 3.03 -3.93
CA THR A 43 3.86 3.72 -3.83
C THR A 43 3.83 5.01 -3.00
N SER A 44 2.66 5.59 -2.71
CA SER A 44 2.52 6.89 -2.01
C SER A 44 2.13 6.75 -0.54
N GLN A 45 2.27 5.55 0.03
CA GLN A 45 1.98 5.33 1.44
C GLN A 45 3.06 6.00 2.30
N LYS A 46 2.65 6.94 3.16
CA LYS A 46 3.54 7.52 4.17
C LYS A 46 3.90 6.43 5.19
N VAL A 47 5.19 6.21 5.37
CA VAL A 47 5.73 5.29 6.38
C VAL A 47 6.41 6.15 7.44
N GLU A 48 5.83 6.20 8.64
CA GLU A 48 6.43 6.84 9.81
C GLU A 48 7.29 5.79 10.53
N LEU A 49 8.61 5.94 10.47
CA LEU A 49 9.57 5.00 11.03
C LEU A 49 9.87 5.27 12.52
N SER A 50 9.57 6.49 12.98
CA SER A 50 9.84 6.98 14.33
C SER A 50 9.06 6.20 15.40
N ASP A 51 7.84 5.75 15.08
CA ASP A 51 6.98 5.00 16.01
C ASP A 51 7.37 3.51 16.15
N HIS A 52 8.17 2.97 15.22
CA HIS A 52 8.49 1.53 15.16
C HIS A 52 9.93 1.20 15.53
N LEU A 53 10.85 2.17 15.51
CA LEU A 53 12.25 1.97 15.87
C LEU A 53 12.51 2.58 17.25
N PHE A 54 13.30 1.87 18.07
CA PHE A 54 13.78 2.41 19.35
C PHE A 54 14.84 3.48 19.08
N VAL A 55 14.39 4.70 18.83
CA VAL A 55 15.26 5.83 18.52
C VAL A 55 15.06 6.93 19.55
N ILE A 56 16.16 7.47 20.07
CA ILE A 56 16.12 8.63 20.96
C ILE A 56 15.92 9.88 20.09
N GLU A 57 14.92 10.69 20.42
CA GLU A 57 14.66 11.97 19.73
C GLU A 57 15.94 12.81 19.66
N GLY A 58 16.30 13.26 18.46
CA GLY A 58 17.51 14.04 18.20
C GLY A 58 18.76 13.23 17.78
N TYR A 59 18.75 11.90 17.90
CA TYR A 59 19.86 11.02 17.49
C TYR A 59 19.53 10.11 16.30
N GLU A 60 18.42 10.37 15.60
CA GLU A 60 17.90 9.51 14.55
C GLU A 60 18.91 9.15 13.47
N GLY A 61 19.68 10.12 12.95
CA GLY A 61 20.67 9.87 11.91
C GLY A 61 21.77 8.89 12.32
N ILE A 62 22.18 8.91 13.59
CA ILE A 62 23.22 8.02 14.11
C ILE A 62 22.66 6.60 14.25
N PHE A 63 21.46 6.46 14.82
CA PHE A 63 20.82 5.16 14.98
C PHE A 63 20.48 4.53 13.63
N TYR A 64 19.97 5.28 12.65
CA TYR A 64 19.71 4.76 11.30
C TYR A 64 20.99 4.27 10.62
N THR A 65 22.09 5.01 10.76
CA THR A 65 23.39 4.59 10.23
C THR A 65 23.86 3.32 10.92
N LEU A 66 23.74 3.25 12.25
CA LEU A 66 24.10 2.07 13.02
C LEU A 66 23.26 0.85 12.59
N TYR A 67 21.95 1.00 12.42
CA TYR A 67 21.09 -0.07 11.93
C TYR A 67 21.47 -0.50 10.51
N PHE A 68 21.81 0.44 9.63
CA PHE A 68 22.23 0.15 8.27
C PHE A 68 23.46 -0.77 8.24
N PHE A 69 24.44 -0.58 9.14
CA PHE A 69 25.60 -1.47 9.22
C PHE A 69 25.35 -2.73 10.04
N ALA A 70 24.65 -2.61 11.18
CA ALA A 70 24.49 -3.68 12.15
C ALA A 70 23.51 -4.75 11.69
N VAL A 71 22.37 -4.37 11.09
CA VAL A 71 21.33 -5.33 10.68
C VAL A 71 21.88 -6.35 9.68
N PRO A 72 22.51 -5.94 8.55
CA PRO A 72 23.06 -6.88 7.58
C PRO A 72 24.16 -7.73 8.20
N TYR A 73 25.04 -7.14 9.01
CA TYR A 73 26.11 -7.89 9.65
C TYR A 73 25.58 -9.02 10.54
N ILE A 74 24.61 -8.71 11.42
CA ILE A 74 24.00 -9.70 12.32
C ILE A 74 23.28 -10.77 11.51
N THR A 75 22.52 -10.39 10.48
CA THR A 75 21.84 -11.35 9.60
C THR A 75 22.82 -12.28 8.90
N GLY A 76 23.90 -11.75 8.34
CA GLY A 76 24.94 -12.53 7.68
C GLY A 76 25.68 -13.46 8.65
N ALA A 77 26.01 -12.98 9.85
CA ALA A 77 26.68 -13.77 10.88
C ALA A 77 25.80 -14.93 11.36
N ILE A 78 24.52 -14.68 11.62
CA ILE A 78 23.54 -15.72 11.99
C ILE A 78 23.44 -16.76 10.86
N PHE A 79 23.34 -16.31 9.61
CA PHE A 79 23.27 -17.20 8.46
C PHE A 79 24.52 -18.08 8.35
N LEU A 80 25.71 -17.48 8.41
CA LEU A 80 26.97 -18.22 8.38
C LEU A 80 27.09 -19.21 9.54
N PHE A 81 26.69 -18.80 10.75
CA PHE A 81 26.74 -19.64 11.93
C PHE A 81 25.88 -20.90 11.77
N PHE A 82 24.62 -20.76 11.33
CA PHE A 82 23.72 -21.90 11.21
C PHE A 82 23.91 -22.72 9.93
N PHE A 83 24.12 -22.06 8.79
CA PHE A 83 24.13 -22.73 7.48
C PHE A 83 25.51 -23.21 7.05
N ILE A 84 26.58 -22.49 7.42
CA ILE A 84 27.94 -22.82 6.98
C ILE A 84 28.71 -23.53 8.10
N ALA A 85 28.71 -22.96 9.31
CA ALA A 85 29.40 -23.55 10.46
C ALA A 85 28.59 -24.68 11.15
N GLY A 86 27.33 -24.89 10.76
CA GLY A 86 26.46 -25.94 11.31
C GLY A 86 26.11 -25.76 12.78
N GLY A 87 26.14 -24.52 13.28
CA GLY A 87 25.91 -24.19 14.69
C GLY A 87 27.06 -24.50 15.63
N ASN A 88 28.24 -24.86 15.10
CA ASN A 88 29.43 -25.10 15.90
C ASN A 88 30.28 -23.81 16.01
N TYR A 89 30.46 -23.33 17.24
CA TYR A 89 31.23 -22.13 17.53
C TYR A 89 32.71 -22.25 17.13
N ASP A 90 33.32 -23.43 17.30
CA ASP A 90 34.73 -23.64 16.94
C ASP A 90 34.92 -23.48 15.42
N ASN A 91 34.00 -24.05 14.63
CA ASN A 91 33.99 -23.91 13.17
C ASN A 91 33.73 -22.47 12.73
N PHE A 92 32.90 -21.73 13.47
CA PHE A 92 32.62 -20.33 13.19
C PHE A 92 33.82 -19.43 13.50
N MET A 93 34.56 -19.71 14.57
CA MET A 93 35.75 -18.94 14.95
C MET A 93 36.96 -19.22 14.05
N LEU A 94 36.97 -20.37 13.37
CA LEU A 94 37.95 -20.69 12.33
C LEU A 94 37.76 -19.88 11.03
N LEU A 95 36.61 -19.21 10.85
CA LEU A 95 36.45 -18.28 9.74
C LEU A 95 37.30 -17.03 10.00
N ASP A 96 38.09 -16.68 8.99
CA ASP A 96 39.04 -15.58 9.03
C ASP A 96 38.36 -14.24 9.37
N MET A 97 38.97 -13.43 10.25
CA MET A 97 38.43 -12.13 10.67
C MET A 97 38.30 -11.13 9.49
N ASN A 98 39.10 -11.34 8.44
CA ASN A 98 38.96 -10.59 7.18
C ASN A 98 37.66 -10.89 6.42
N ALA A 99 36.93 -11.94 6.80
CA ALA A 99 35.62 -12.25 6.25
C ALA A 99 34.54 -11.26 6.68
N PHE A 100 34.82 -10.28 7.55
CA PHE A 100 33.83 -9.27 7.98
C PHE A 100 33.05 -8.66 6.82
N LEU A 101 33.75 -8.21 5.76
CA LEU A 101 33.10 -7.64 4.57
C LEU A 101 32.26 -8.66 3.80
N ILE A 102 32.70 -9.92 3.78
CA ILE A 102 31.99 -11.02 3.11
C ILE A 102 30.71 -11.36 3.88
N VAL A 103 30.80 -11.49 5.21
CA VAL A 103 29.66 -11.70 6.11
C VAL A 103 28.64 -10.57 5.95
N TRP A 104 29.14 -9.33 5.92
CA TRP A 104 28.32 -8.13 5.74
C TRP A 104 27.61 -8.13 4.38
N LEU A 105 28.31 -8.40 3.29
CA LEU A 105 27.73 -8.51 1.93
C LEU A 105 26.66 -9.60 1.83
N ILE A 106 26.95 -10.80 2.34
CA ILE A 106 25.97 -11.91 2.36
C ILE A 106 24.73 -11.49 3.17
N GLY A 107 24.94 -10.83 4.31
CA GLY A 107 23.89 -10.28 5.12
C GLY A 107 22.98 -9.30 4.38
N TYR A 108 23.54 -8.43 3.54
CA TYR A 108 22.78 -7.52 2.68
C TYR A 108 21.88 -8.26 1.69
N GLU A 109 22.41 -9.28 1.02
CA GLU A 109 21.64 -10.06 0.06
C GLU A 109 20.44 -10.76 0.73
N ILE A 110 20.66 -11.32 1.92
CA ILE A 110 19.59 -11.98 2.68
C ILE A 110 18.55 -10.95 3.13
N ALA A 111 18.98 -9.81 3.69
CA ALA A 111 18.06 -8.75 4.10
C ALA A 111 17.26 -8.21 2.91
N ALA A 112 17.91 -7.95 1.77
CA ALA A 112 17.29 -7.44 0.56
C ALA A 112 16.28 -8.43 -0.03
N THR A 113 16.61 -9.73 -0.08
CA THR A 113 15.68 -10.76 -0.57
C THR A 113 14.44 -10.87 0.33
N LEU A 114 14.59 -10.82 1.65
CA LEU A 114 13.45 -10.79 2.59
C LEU A 114 12.57 -9.55 2.39
N ILE A 115 13.17 -8.37 2.24
CA ILE A 115 12.44 -7.12 1.97
C ILE A 115 11.70 -7.21 0.64
N LEU A 116 12.35 -7.73 -0.41
CA LEU A 116 11.74 -7.87 -1.73
C LEU A 116 10.56 -8.83 -1.71
N ILE A 117 10.68 -9.95 -1.00
CA ILE A 117 9.57 -10.88 -0.75
C ILE A 117 8.44 -10.19 0.01
N ALA A 118 8.76 -9.41 1.05
CA ALA A 118 7.77 -8.68 1.83
C ALA A 118 7.00 -7.65 0.96
N ILE A 119 7.70 -6.90 0.11
CA ILE A 119 7.11 -5.98 -0.86
C ILE A 119 6.20 -6.75 -1.83
N PHE A 120 6.65 -7.89 -2.33
CA PHE A 120 5.88 -8.72 -3.26
C PHE A 120 4.60 -9.29 -2.64
N ILE A 121 4.66 -9.75 -1.38
CA ILE A 121 3.48 -10.18 -0.62
C ILE A 121 2.53 -8.99 -0.38
N SER A 122 3.07 -7.84 -0.01
CA SER A 122 2.29 -6.61 0.21
C SER A 122 1.55 -6.19 -1.06
N PHE A 123 2.23 -6.27 -2.22
CA PHE A 123 1.65 -6.00 -3.53
C PHE A 123 0.44 -6.89 -3.82
N PHE A 124 0.55 -8.21 -3.64
CA PHE A 124 -0.59 -9.12 -3.83
C PHE A 124 -1.74 -8.89 -2.85
N ARG A 125 -1.45 -8.46 -1.61
CA ARG A 125 -2.48 -8.13 -0.62
C ARG A 125 -3.23 -6.85 -0.98
N TYR A 126 -2.54 -5.87 -1.56
CA TYR A 126 -3.14 -4.60 -1.99
C TYR A 126 -4.20 -4.81 -3.08
N ASP A 127 -3.93 -5.67 -4.07
CA ASP A 127 -4.87 -5.98 -5.16
C ASP A 127 -6.16 -6.68 -4.70
N ARG A 128 -6.10 -7.39 -3.57
CA ARG A 128 -7.25 -8.10 -2.98
C ARG A 128 -8.07 -7.25 -2.02
N ALA A 129 -7.65 -6.03 -1.69
CA ALA A 129 -8.37 -5.18 -0.75
C ALA A 129 -9.71 -4.72 -1.38
N PRO A 130 -10.87 -5.05 -0.78
CA PRO A 130 -12.15 -4.60 -1.31
C PRO A 130 -12.22 -3.07 -1.24
N LYS A 131 -12.47 -2.42 -2.37
CA LYS A 131 -12.78 -0.98 -2.40
C LYS A 131 -13.94 -0.72 -1.46
N LYS A 132 -13.69 -0.06 -0.32
CA LYS A 132 -14.75 0.42 0.57
C LYS A 132 -15.71 1.27 -0.26
N LYS A 133 -16.89 0.72 -0.56
CA LYS A 133 -17.98 1.42 -1.20
C LYS A 133 -18.52 2.40 -0.17
N ASN A 134 -18.21 3.69 -0.33
CA ASN A 134 -18.79 4.76 0.49
C ASN A 134 -20.32 4.68 0.34
N ARG A 135 -20.99 4.06 1.31
CA ARG A 135 -22.44 4.15 1.46
C ARG A 135 -22.73 5.52 2.04
N HIS A 136 -23.26 6.41 1.22
CA HIS A 136 -23.94 7.60 1.73
C HIS A 136 -25.01 7.16 2.74
N PRO A 137 -25.06 7.73 3.95
CA PRO A 137 -26.19 7.52 4.83
C PRO A 137 -27.39 8.24 4.19
N ASN A 138 -28.36 7.46 3.71
CA ASN A 138 -29.70 7.98 3.43
C ASN A 138 -30.22 8.60 4.74
N ARG A 139 -30.35 9.93 4.76
CA ARG A 139 -31.22 10.59 5.73
C ARG A 139 -32.64 10.55 5.17
N TYR A 140 -33.53 10.05 6.02
CA TYR A 140 -34.98 9.98 5.85
C TYR A 140 -35.60 11.36 5.62
#